data_AF-A0A7N9CL51-F1
#
_entry.id   AF-A0A7N9CL51-F1
#
_cell.length_a   1.000
_cell.length_b   1.000
_cell.length_c   1.000
_cell.angle_alpha   90.00
_cell.angle_beta   90.00
_cell.angle_gamma   90.00
#
_symmetry.space_group_name_H-M   'P 1'
#
loop_
_entity.id
_entity.type
_entity.pdbx_description
1 polymer ?
#
loop_
_entity_poly.entity_id
_entity_poly.type
_entity_poly.pdbx_seq_one_letter_code
_entity_poly.pdbx_strand_id
1 'polypeptide(L)'
;MGATLLGPRLSPQRQEACGHGDAIPKTLPLGEPSSLPQADRGGAEHRPQSEAWSPFFQVRVLGPSSSTTRDTPDLTFFLTVPQSHRKFSAPRHGHLGFLPHKRSRRHRGKVKTWPRDDPSQPVHLTAFLGYKAGMTHTLREVHRPGLKISKREEVEAVTIVETPPLVVVGVVGYVATPRGLRSFKTIFAEHLSDECRRRFYKDWHKSKKKAFTKACKRWRDTDGKKQLQKDFAAMKKYCKVIRVIVHTQMKLLPFRQKKAHIMEIQLNGGTVAEKVAWAQARLEKQVPVHSVFSQSEVIDVIAVTKGRGVKGVTSRWHTKKLPRKTHKGLRKVACIGAWHPARVGCSIARAGQKGYHHRTELNKKIYRIGRGLHMEDGKLVKNNASTSYDVTAKSITPLGGFPHYGEVNNDFVMLKGCIAGTKKRVITLRKSLLVHHSRQAVENIELKFIDTTSKFGHGRFQTAEEKRAFMAFMRVPSVAMSCSPAARSTHTHPHGRHSLRPFTPTAWPSVRSTIDLEP
;
A
#
# COMPACT_ATOMS: atom_id res chain seq x y z
N MET A 1 25.13 3.31 65.72
CA MET A 1 26.57 3.47 66.02
C MET A 1 27.29 3.64 64.68
N GLY A 2 27.90 4.83 64.47
CA GLY A 2 28.80 5.30 63.37
C GLY A 2 28.55 4.77 61.93
N ALA A 3 28.11 5.51 60.91
CA ALA A 3 28.45 6.83 60.34
C ALA A 3 29.80 6.91 59.58
N THR A 4 29.70 7.13 58.25
CA THR A 4 30.60 7.93 57.35
C THR A 4 32.04 7.40 57.11
N LEU A 5 32.75 7.57 55.98
CA LEU A 5 32.62 8.25 54.68
C LEU A 5 33.87 7.86 53.82
N LEU A 6 33.88 8.25 52.53
CA LEU A 6 35.05 8.48 51.63
C LEU A 6 35.65 7.30 50.80
N GLY A 7 35.50 7.40 49.47
CA GLY A 7 36.61 7.12 48.52
C GLY A 7 37.52 8.36 48.37
N PRO A 8 38.52 8.45 47.44
CA PRO A 8 38.64 7.74 46.14
C PRO A 8 40.10 7.39 45.66
N ARG A 9 40.22 6.94 44.40
CA ARG A 9 41.38 6.97 43.46
C ARG A 9 42.56 6.00 43.67
N LEU A 10 42.84 5.17 42.65
CA LEU A 10 43.95 5.31 41.69
C LEU A 10 44.07 4.06 40.79
N SER A 11 44.13 4.28 39.47
CA SER A 11 44.62 3.34 38.46
C SER A 11 46.15 3.37 38.40
N PRO A 12 46.80 2.31 37.87
CA PRO A 12 47.38 2.42 36.52
C PRO A 12 47.16 1.13 35.69
N GLN A 13 46.68 1.25 34.44
CA GLN A 13 47.50 1.17 33.22
C GLN A 13 48.49 -0.02 33.17
N ARG A 14 48.18 -1.00 32.31
CA ARG A 14 49.19 -1.66 31.49
C ARG A 14 48.72 -1.68 30.03
N GLN A 15 49.38 -0.85 29.24
CA GLN A 15 49.43 -0.91 27.79
C GLN A 15 50.29 -2.12 27.39
N GLU A 16 49.90 -2.83 26.34
CA GLU A 16 50.87 -3.35 25.36
C GLU A 16 50.36 -2.95 23.98
N ALA A 17 51.18 -2.16 23.29
CA ALA A 17 51.02 -1.69 21.94
C ALA A 17 52.04 -2.39 21.04
N CYS A 18 51.58 -2.76 19.85
CA CYS A 18 52.21 -2.69 18.53
C CYS A 18 53.74 -2.78 18.35
N GLY A 19 54.14 -3.59 17.36
CA GLY A 19 55.33 -3.41 16.50
C GLY A 19 55.63 -4.68 15.69
N HIS A 20 55.19 -4.78 14.43
CA HIS A 20 55.97 -4.51 13.19
C HIS A 20 57.05 -5.55 12.85
N GLY A 21 56.99 -6.10 11.64
CA GLY A 21 58.06 -6.92 11.05
C GLY A 21 57.60 -7.78 9.88
N ASP A 22 58.01 -7.37 8.67
CA ASP A 22 57.73 -7.94 7.35
C ASP A 22 58.20 -9.38 7.12
N ALA A 23 57.52 -10.12 6.23
CA ALA A 23 58.15 -11.01 5.24
C ALA A 23 57.15 -11.58 4.21
N ILE A 24 57.58 -11.52 2.95
CA ILE A 24 56.95 -11.98 1.70
C ILE A 24 57.14 -13.51 1.54
N PRO A 25 56.28 -14.22 0.78
CA PRO A 25 56.80 -14.85 -0.44
C PRO A 25 55.88 -14.74 -1.67
N LYS A 26 56.47 -14.25 -2.77
CA LYS A 26 56.17 -14.57 -4.19
C LYS A 26 56.43 -16.08 -4.39
N THR A 27 55.87 -16.88 -5.30
CA THR A 27 55.14 -16.75 -6.58
C THR A 27 54.80 -18.19 -7.01
N LEU A 28 53.73 -18.42 -7.78
CA LEU A 28 53.71 -19.28 -8.99
C LEU A 28 52.33 -19.11 -9.70
N PRO A 29 52.28 -19.08 -11.06
CA PRO A 29 51.17 -18.50 -11.80
C PRO A 29 50.15 -19.52 -12.32
N LEU A 30 48.88 -19.13 -12.39
CA LEU A 30 47.82 -19.83 -13.11
C LEU A 30 47.69 -19.23 -14.51
N GLY A 31 47.89 -20.08 -15.52
CA GLY A 31 47.84 -19.72 -16.93
C GLY A 31 46.44 -19.34 -17.43
N GLU A 32 46.41 -18.36 -18.32
CA GLU A 32 45.29 -18.02 -19.20
C GLU A 32 45.10 -19.10 -20.27
N PRO A 33 43.87 -19.39 -20.70
CA PRO A 33 43.63 -19.90 -22.03
C PRO A 33 43.14 -18.77 -22.96
N SER A 34 43.97 -18.59 -23.98
CA SER A 34 43.86 -17.85 -25.22
C SER A 34 42.59 -18.10 -26.05
N SER A 35 42.12 -17.02 -26.68
CA SER A 35 41.57 -16.92 -28.05
C SER A 35 40.69 -18.07 -28.60
N LEU A 36 39.40 -17.79 -28.75
CA LEU A 36 38.51 -18.46 -29.70
C LEU A 36 38.79 -17.96 -31.13
N PRO A 37 38.95 -18.81 -32.15
CA PRO A 37 38.92 -18.40 -33.53
C PRO A 37 37.48 -18.44 -34.10
N GLN A 38 37.15 -17.40 -34.87
CA GLN A 38 36.07 -17.39 -35.85
C GLN A 38 36.37 -18.38 -36.99
N ALA A 39 35.37 -19.14 -37.42
CA ALA A 39 35.33 -19.74 -38.75
C ALA A 39 33.88 -19.72 -39.27
N ASP A 40 33.65 -18.87 -40.28
CA ASP A 40 32.56 -19.00 -41.24
C ASP A 40 32.83 -20.19 -42.17
N ARG A 41 31.78 -20.93 -42.53
CA ARG A 41 31.42 -21.33 -43.91
C ARG A 41 30.15 -22.18 -43.88
N GLY A 42 29.23 -21.84 -44.80
CA GLY A 42 27.93 -22.46 -44.94
C GLY A 42 27.94 -23.83 -45.63
N GLY A 43 26.75 -24.42 -45.69
CA GLY A 43 26.46 -25.66 -46.40
C GLY A 43 25.07 -26.14 -46.03
N ALA A 44 24.12 -25.95 -46.95
CA ALA A 44 22.80 -26.55 -46.89
C ALA A 44 22.90 -28.08 -46.94
N GLU A 45 21.98 -28.80 -46.29
CA GLU A 45 21.13 -29.81 -46.95
C GLU A 45 20.23 -30.56 -45.94
N HIS A 46 18.95 -30.65 -46.35
CA HIS A 46 17.96 -31.72 -46.21
C HIS A 46 17.63 -32.41 -44.86
N ARG A 47 16.31 -32.42 -44.62
CA ARG A 47 15.53 -33.23 -43.65
C ARG A 47 15.87 -34.73 -43.70
N PRO A 48 15.43 -35.47 -42.67
CA PRO A 48 14.51 -36.56 -42.98
C PRO A 48 13.17 -36.47 -42.22
N GLN A 49 12.14 -36.88 -42.96
CA GLN A 49 10.78 -37.12 -42.51
C GLN A 49 10.72 -38.32 -41.56
N SER A 50 9.72 -38.27 -40.68
CA SER A 50 9.30 -39.32 -39.79
C SER A 50 8.38 -40.31 -40.49
N GLU A 51 8.79 -41.59 -40.61
CA GLU A 51 7.89 -42.73 -40.79
C GLU A 51 8.51 -44.00 -40.15
N ALA A 52 7.70 -44.69 -39.32
CA ALA A 52 7.78 -46.10 -38.88
C ALA A 52 6.99 -46.22 -37.56
N TRP A 53 5.67 -46.42 -37.62
CA TRP A 53 4.98 -47.72 -37.54
C TRP A 53 5.13 -48.44 -36.18
N SER A 54 4.03 -48.47 -35.43
CA SER A 54 3.79 -49.36 -34.29
C SER A 54 3.52 -50.79 -34.76
N PRO A 55 3.83 -51.82 -33.96
CA PRO A 55 3.11 -53.07 -34.03
C PRO A 55 2.05 -53.17 -32.93
N PHE A 56 0.82 -53.40 -33.39
CA PHE A 56 -0.30 -53.96 -32.64
C PHE A 56 0.11 -55.34 -32.09
N PHE A 57 0.00 -55.55 -30.78
CA PHE A 57 0.09 -56.89 -30.18
C PHE A 57 -1.30 -57.53 -30.22
N GLN A 58 -1.44 -58.57 -31.06
CA GLN A 58 -2.62 -59.42 -31.14
C GLN A 58 -2.33 -60.69 -30.34
N VAL A 59 -3.06 -60.89 -29.24
CA VAL A 59 -2.98 -62.09 -28.41
C VAL A 59 -3.70 -63.22 -29.13
N ARG A 60 -2.96 -64.28 -29.50
CA ARG A 60 -3.51 -65.55 -29.97
C ARG A 60 -3.42 -66.56 -28.83
N VAL A 61 -4.57 -67.08 -28.42
CA VAL A 61 -4.73 -68.16 -27.44
C VAL A 61 -4.44 -69.49 -28.14
N LEU A 62 -3.50 -70.27 -27.61
CA LEU A 62 -3.35 -71.70 -27.90
C LEU A 62 -3.23 -72.46 -26.57
N GLY A 63 -4.05 -73.50 -26.43
CA GLY A 63 -4.14 -74.38 -25.27
C GLY A 63 -3.00 -75.41 -25.17
N PRO A 64 -3.05 -76.30 -24.16
CA PRO A 64 -1.85 -76.78 -23.45
C PRO A 64 -1.39 -78.19 -23.84
N SER A 65 -0.10 -78.49 -23.64
CA SER A 65 0.39 -79.88 -23.53
C SER A 65 1.63 -80.00 -22.62
N SER A 66 1.42 -80.75 -21.53
CA SER A 66 2.29 -81.72 -20.85
C SER A 66 3.79 -81.48 -20.56
N SER A 67 4.08 -81.64 -19.26
CA SER A 67 5.14 -82.45 -18.63
C SER A 67 6.44 -81.79 -18.11
N THR A 68 6.72 -82.10 -16.83
CA THR A 68 8.02 -82.10 -16.09
C THR A 68 8.72 -80.74 -15.92
N THR A 69 9.21 -80.30 -14.76
CA THR A 69 9.67 -80.94 -13.52
C THR A 69 9.72 -79.85 -12.43
N ARG A 70 9.69 -80.26 -11.15
CA ARG A 70 9.85 -79.39 -9.99
C ARG A 70 11.19 -78.67 -10.03
N ASP A 71 11.18 -77.36 -9.83
CA ASP A 71 12.22 -76.62 -9.12
C ASP A 71 11.60 -75.35 -8.53
N THR A 72 11.46 -75.32 -7.20
CA THR A 72 11.29 -74.06 -6.47
C THR A 72 12.62 -73.34 -6.42
N PRO A 73 12.63 -72.03 -6.67
CA PRO A 73 13.35 -71.19 -5.72
C PRO A 73 12.42 -70.11 -5.16
N ASP A 74 12.28 -70.15 -3.84
CA ASP A 74 12.06 -68.95 -3.05
C ASP A 74 13.10 -67.90 -3.46
N LEU A 75 12.63 -66.86 -4.12
CA LEU A 75 13.26 -65.55 -4.14
C LEU A 75 12.17 -64.58 -4.58
N THR A 76 11.44 -64.09 -3.59
CA THR A 76 10.62 -62.88 -3.69
C THR A 76 11.56 -61.70 -3.98
N PHE A 77 12.06 -61.62 -5.21
CA PHE A 77 12.57 -60.39 -5.79
C PHE A 77 11.37 -59.45 -5.93
N PHE A 78 11.06 -58.74 -4.85
CA PHE A 78 10.38 -57.46 -4.93
C PHE A 78 11.27 -56.56 -5.78
N LEU A 79 11.11 -56.63 -7.10
CA LEU A 79 11.56 -55.61 -8.02
C LEU A 79 10.93 -54.31 -7.55
N THR A 80 11.68 -53.52 -6.78
CA THR A 80 11.35 -52.15 -6.47
C THR A 80 11.36 -51.38 -7.79
N VAL A 81 10.21 -51.37 -8.47
CA VAL A 81 10.01 -50.54 -9.66
C VAL A 81 10.36 -49.11 -9.25
N PRO A 82 11.36 -48.47 -9.88
CA PRO A 82 11.72 -47.10 -9.54
C PRO A 82 10.49 -46.21 -9.70
N GLN A 83 10.06 -45.56 -8.63
CA GLN A 83 8.91 -44.65 -8.67
C GLN A 83 9.15 -43.59 -9.76
N SER A 84 8.28 -43.58 -10.78
CA SER A 84 8.35 -42.58 -11.84
C SER A 84 8.23 -41.17 -11.26
N HIS A 85 9.11 -40.26 -11.69
CA HIS A 85 9.14 -38.88 -11.24
C HIS A 85 8.99 -37.91 -12.41
N ARG A 86 8.83 -36.62 -12.09
CA ARG A 86 8.70 -35.58 -13.10
C ARG A 86 10.00 -35.48 -13.92
N LYS A 87 9.94 -35.79 -15.22
CA LYS A 87 11.10 -35.78 -16.16
C LYS A 87 11.97 -34.52 -16.10
N PHE A 88 11.36 -33.33 -15.99
CA PHE A 88 12.07 -32.06 -15.88
C PHE A 88 11.62 -31.29 -14.65
N SER A 89 12.56 -30.94 -13.78
CA SER A 89 12.31 -30.08 -12.63
C SER A 89 11.79 -28.71 -13.07
N ALA A 90 10.84 -28.14 -12.33
CA ALA A 90 10.44 -26.76 -12.53
C ALA A 90 9.95 -26.17 -11.21
N PRO A 91 10.10 -24.85 -11.02
CA PRO A 91 9.58 -24.18 -9.85
C PRO A 91 8.05 -24.26 -9.81
N ARG A 92 7.53 -24.13 -8.61
CA ARG A 92 6.10 -24.12 -8.35
C ARG A 92 5.45 -22.83 -8.87
N HIS A 93 4.26 -22.95 -9.47
CA HIS A 93 3.44 -21.80 -9.81
C HIS A 93 2.75 -21.19 -8.57
N GLY A 94 3.21 -20.01 -8.17
CA GLY A 94 2.62 -19.18 -7.13
C GLY A 94 2.97 -19.58 -5.70
N HIS A 95 2.91 -18.58 -4.82
CA HIS A 95 3.40 -18.67 -3.45
C HIS A 95 2.30 -19.10 -2.46
N LEU A 96 2.57 -20.16 -1.68
CA LEU A 96 1.59 -20.76 -0.75
C LEU A 96 1.34 -19.94 0.51
N GLY A 97 2.32 -19.15 0.98
CA GLY A 97 2.15 -18.30 2.17
C GLY A 97 1.11 -17.18 2.01
N PHE A 98 0.58 -16.97 0.80
CA PHE A 98 -0.53 -16.05 0.56
C PHE A 98 -1.89 -16.73 0.49
N LEU A 99 -1.96 -18.05 0.64
CA LEU A 99 -3.22 -18.75 0.88
C LEU A 99 -3.79 -18.36 2.26
N PRO A 100 -5.12 -18.25 2.41
CA PRO A 100 -6.14 -18.45 1.38
C PRO A 100 -6.26 -17.25 0.41
N HIS A 101 -6.30 -17.54 -0.89
CA HIS A 101 -6.58 -16.55 -1.96
C HIS A 101 -8.08 -16.21 -2.04
N LYS A 102 -8.57 -15.47 -1.03
CA LYS A 102 -9.96 -15.00 -0.90
C LYS A 102 -10.07 -13.47 -0.84
N ARG A 103 -11.29 -12.96 -0.99
CA ARG A 103 -11.60 -11.53 -0.84
C ARG A 103 -11.29 -11.10 0.60
N SER A 104 -10.53 -10.01 0.76
CA SER A 104 -10.31 -9.38 2.06
C SER A 104 -11.65 -8.99 2.70
N ARG A 105 -11.85 -9.35 3.96
CA ARG A 105 -13.05 -8.96 4.74
C ARG A 105 -13.09 -7.46 5.02
N ARG A 106 -11.92 -6.83 5.17
CA ARG A 106 -11.78 -5.39 5.41
C ARG A 106 -11.41 -4.69 4.12
N HIS A 107 -12.01 -3.52 3.88
CA HIS A 107 -11.65 -2.64 2.77
C HIS A 107 -10.29 -1.97 2.98
N ARG A 108 -9.98 -1.62 4.23
CA ARG A 108 -8.69 -1.03 4.64
C ARG A 108 -7.68 -2.12 4.97
N GLY A 109 -6.41 -1.83 4.70
CA GLY A 109 -5.28 -2.55 5.29
C GLY A 109 -5.39 -2.64 6.82
N LYS A 110 -5.35 -3.86 7.38
CA LYS A 110 -5.19 -4.05 8.83
C LYS A 110 -3.69 -4.14 9.11
N VAL A 111 -3.19 -3.34 10.04
CA VAL A 111 -1.88 -3.55 10.65
C VAL A 111 -1.99 -4.78 11.55
N LYS A 112 -1.28 -5.86 11.19
CA LYS A 112 -1.25 -7.11 11.97
C LYS A 112 -0.15 -7.08 13.04
N THR A 113 0.96 -6.43 12.72
CA THR A 113 2.15 -6.34 13.57
C THR A 113 2.61 -4.89 13.57
N TRP A 114 2.99 -4.38 14.74
CA TRP A 114 3.51 -3.03 14.92
C TRP A 114 5.03 -3.08 15.09
N PRO A 115 5.75 -1.98 14.82
CA PRO A 115 7.16 -1.88 15.18
C PRO A 115 7.35 -2.21 16.66
N ARG A 116 8.48 -2.85 16.98
CA ARG A 116 8.83 -3.14 18.38
C ARG A 116 8.97 -1.81 19.14
N ASP A 117 8.54 -1.85 20.38
CA ASP A 117 8.52 -0.68 21.25
C ASP A 117 9.87 -0.54 21.95
N ASP A 118 10.40 0.67 21.95
CA ASP A 118 11.70 1.02 22.54
C ASP A 118 11.48 2.22 23.47
N PRO A 119 11.50 2.03 24.80
CA PRO A 119 11.24 3.10 25.77
C PRO A 119 12.25 4.25 25.74
N SER A 120 13.44 4.06 25.16
CA SER A 120 14.48 5.10 25.10
C SER A 120 14.13 6.22 24.11
N GLN A 121 13.30 5.92 23.11
CA GLN A 121 12.89 6.88 22.09
C GLN A 121 11.75 7.78 22.58
N PRO A 122 11.60 9.00 22.05
CA PRO A 122 10.46 9.85 22.37
C PRO A 122 9.15 9.23 21.90
N VAL A 123 8.05 9.55 22.60
CA VAL A 123 6.70 9.04 22.26
C VAL A 123 6.28 9.49 20.86
N HIS A 124 6.04 8.53 19.96
CA HIS A 124 5.68 8.80 18.57
C HIS A 124 4.65 7.80 18.02
N LEU A 125 4.01 8.19 16.91
CA LEU A 125 3.07 7.35 16.16
C LEU A 125 3.82 6.45 15.18
N THR A 126 3.26 5.25 14.96
CA THR A 126 3.89 4.20 14.15
C THR A 126 3.22 3.96 12.79
N ALA A 127 2.07 4.59 12.53
CA ALA A 127 1.35 4.45 11.27
C ALA A 127 0.51 5.68 10.95
N PHE A 128 0.05 5.75 9.71
CA PHE A 128 -0.80 6.81 9.18
C PHE A 128 -1.78 6.23 8.13
N LEU A 129 -2.83 6.98 7.79
CA LEU A 129 -3.73 6.65 6.68
C LEU A 129 -3.62 7.70 5.59
N GLY A 130 -3.50 7.22 4.36
CA GLY A 130 -3.57 8.06 3.18
C GLY A 130 -4.45 7.45 2.10
N TYR A 131 -4.58 8.15 0.99
CA TYR A 131 -5.41 7.78 -0.16
C TYR A 131 -4.59 7.80 -1.42
N LYS A 132 -4.57 6.66 -2.12
CA LYS A 132 -3.81 6.55 -3.37
C LYS A 132 -4.42 7.47 -4.43
N ALA A 133 -3.71 8.55 -4.78
CA ALA A 133 -4.14 9.52 -5.78
C ALA A 133 -3.87 9.02 -7.20
N GLY A 134 -2.60 8.79 -7.50
CA GLY A 134 -2.15 8.37 -8.80
C GLY A 134 -0.66 8.06 -8.80
N MET A 135 -0.08 7.97 -9.99
CA MET A 135 1.34 7.75 -10.19
C MET A 135 1.88 8.81 -11.16
N THR A 136 3.13 9.18 -10.95
CA THR A 136 3.92 9.98 -11.89
C THR A 136 5.34 9.42 -11.92
N HIS A 137 6.25 10.08 -12.61
CA HIS A 137 7.68 9.77 -12.53
C HIS A 137 8.46 11.00 -12.07
N THR A 138 9.63 10.74 -11.50
CA THR A 138 10.56 11.76 -11.04
C THR A 138 11.94 11.46 -11.60
N LEU A 139 12.73 12.51 -11.77
CA LEU A 139 14.13 12.41 -12.10
C LEU A 139 14.96 12.82 -10.89
N ARG A 140 15.95 12.00 -10.56
CA ARG A 140 16.92 12.28 -9.50
C ARG A 140 18.29 11.77 -9.90
N GLU A 141 19.31 12.31 -9.26
CA GLU A 141 20.64 11.74 -9.34
C GLU A 141 20.79 10.57 -8.35
N VAL A 142 21.49 9.53 -8.76
CA VAL A 142 21.74 8.35 -7.91
C VAL A 142 23.11 8.44 -7.28
N HIS A 143 23.16 8.53 -5.94
CA HIS A 143 24.43 8.56 -5.19
C HIS A 143 24.71 7.20 -4.58
N ARG A 144 25.20 6.27 -5.41
CA ARG A 144 25.55 4.90 -4.98
C ARG A 144 26.91 4.48 -5.55
N PRO A 145 28.00 4.61 -4.78
CA PRO A 145 29.34 4.29 -5.28
C PRO A 145 29.42 2.81 -5.69
N GLY A 146 30.10 2.55 -6.81
CA GLY A 146 30.25 1.22 -7.41
C GLY A 146 29.17 0.82 -8.42
N LEU A 147 28.10 1.60 -8.58
CA LEU A 147 27.11 1.39 -9.65
C LEU A 147 27.48 2.17 -10.91
N LYS A 148 27.24 1.57 -12.09
CA LYS A 148 27.38 2.27 -13.39
C LYS A 148 26.49 3.51 -13.52
N ILE A 149 25.38 3.54 -12.78
CA ILE A 149 24.41 4.66 -12.76
C ILE A 149 24.74 5.71 -11.70
N SER A 150 25.82 5.54 -10.91
CA SER A 150 26.19 6.52 -9.91
C SER A 150 26.51 7.86 -10.56
N LYS A 151 26.06 8.96 -9.94
CA LYS A 151 26.19 10.34 -10.46
C LYS A 151 25.53 10.55 -11.83
N ARG A 152 24.61 9.66 -12.20
CA ARG A 152 23.75 9.81 -13.38
C ARG A 152 22.32 9.99 -12.95
N GLU A 153 21.55 10.59 -13.84
CA GLU A 153 20.13 10.84 -13.62
C GLU A 153 19.32 9.58 -13.96
N GLU A 154 18.46 9.19 -13.03
CA GLU A 154 17.55 8.05 -13.18
C GLU A 154 16.11 8.53 -13.10
N VAL A 155 15.30 8.09 -14.06
CA VAL A 155 13.85 8.31 -14.04
C VAL A 155 13.19 7.16 -13.30
N GLU A 156 12.55 7.48 -12.18
CA GLU A 156 11.88 6.48 -11.34
C GLU A 156 10.38 6.78 -11.23
N ALA A 157 9.58 5.73 -11.37
CA ALA A 157 8.15 5.84 -11.15
C ALA A 157 7.85 6.03 -9.65
N VAL A 158 6.90 6.90 -9.33
CA VAL A 158 6.45 7.19 -7.97
C VAL A 158 4.93 7.10 -7.86
N THR A 159 4.44 6.74 -6.68
CA THR A 159 3.02 6.82 -6.35
C THR A 159 2.77 7.97 -5.38
N ILE A 160 1.76 8.80 -5.68
CA ILE A 160 1.29 9.87 -4.80
C ILE A 160 0.18 9.34 -3.90
N VAL A 161 0.35 9.51 -2.60
CA VAL A 161 -0.63 9.19 -1.57
C VAL A 161 -1.01 10.46 -0.85
N GLU A 162 -2.24 10.94 -1.03
CA GLU A 162 -2.75 12.11 -0.32
C GLU A 162 -3.06 11.72 1.14
N THR A 163 -2.58 12.51 2.07
CA THR A 163 -2.56 12.25 3.51
C THR A 163 -3.18 13.42 4.25
N PRO A 164 -4.53 13.57 4.24
CA PRO A 164 -5.18 14.59 5.06
C PRO A 164 -4.87 14.33 6.54
N PRO A 165 -4.77 15.39 7.37
CA PRO A 165 -4.43 15.26 8.77
C PRO A 165 -5.41 14.33 9.51
N LEU A 166 -4.87 13.47 10.39
CA LEU A 166 -5.68 12.55 11.19
C LEU A 166 -6.14 13.24 12.47
N VAL A 167 -7.38 12.98 12.88
CA VAL A 167 -7.90 13.46 14.17
C VAL A 167 -7.85 12.33 15.18
N VAL A 168 -7.24 12.58 16.33
CA VAL A 168 -7.21 11.65 17.46
C VAL A 168 -8.52 11.74 18.23
N VAL A 169 -9.23 10.62 18.39
CA VAL A 169 -10.58 10.60 19.00
C VAL A 169 -10.72 9.64 20.17
N GLY A 170 -9.65 8.93 20.53
CA GLY A 170 -9.68 8.06 21.71
C GLY A 170 -8.38 7.32 21.94
N VAL A 171 -8.33 6.58 23.04
CA VAL A 171 -7.19 5.80 23.49
C VAL A 171 -7.68 4.42 23.93
N VAL A 172 -6.94 3.38 23.58
CA VAL A 172 -7.18 1.98 23.96
C VAL A 172 -5.94 1.47 24.69
N GLY A 173 -6.15 0.98 25.91
CA GLY A 173 -5.12 0.28 26.68
C GLY A 173 -5.20 -1.22 26.46
N TYR A 174 -4.05 -1.86 26.31
CA TYR A 174 -3.92 -3.31 26.20
C TYR A 174 -3.08 -3.88 27.34
N VAL A 175 -3.61 -4.91 27.99
CA VAL A 175 -2.92 -5.68 29.03
C VAL A 175 -2.36 -6.96 28.43
N ALA A 176 -1.16 -7.35 28.85
CA ALA A 176 -0.56 -8.62 28.46
C ALA A 176 -1.16 -9.74 29.33
N THR A 177 -1.73 -10.74 28.67
CA THR A 177 -2.22 -11.97 29.30
C THR A 177 -1.46 -13.16 28.69
N PRO A 178 -1.46 -14.34 29.32
CA PRO A 178 -0.83 -15.54 28.74
C PRO A 178 -1.36 -15.91 27.35
N ARG A 179 -2.60 -15.53 27.02
CA ARG A 179 -3.24 -15.75 25.71
C ARG A 179 -2.96 -14.63 24.69
N GLY A 180 -2.14 -13.63 25.05
CA GLY A 180 -1.80 -12.47 24.23
C GLY A 180 -2.34 -11.16 24.78
N LEU A 181 -2.39 -10.12 23.94
CA LEU A 181 -2.85 -8.79 24.32
C LEU A 181 -4.38 -8.73 24.35
N ARG A 182 -4.96 -8.37 25.49
CA ARG A 182 -6.40 -8.13 25.67
C ARG A 182 -6.67 -6.63 25.84
N SER A 183 -7.71 -6.13 25.18
CA SER A 183 -8.17 -4.75 25.40
C SER A 183 -8.67 -4.59 26.83
N PHE A 184 -8.13 -3.62 27.55
CA PHE A 184 -8.45 -3.35 28.95
C PHE A 184 -9.53 -2.28 29.06
N LYS A 185 -9.21 -1.04 28.67
CA LYS A 185 -10.13 0.09 28.66
C LYS A 185 -9.99 0.88 27.37
N THR A 186 -11.10 1.47 26.94
CA THR A 186 -11.14 2.40 25.81
C THR A 186 -11.79 3.69 26.26
N ILE A 187 -11.09 4.80 26.07
CA ILE A 187 -11.55 6.14 26.39
C ILE A 187 -11.72 6.90 25.08
N PHE A 188 -12.89 7.48 24.85
CA PHE A 188 -13.14 8.36 23.69
C PHE A 188 -13.08 9.82 24.12
N ALA A 189 -12.80 10.69 23.16
CA ALA A 189 -12.82 12.15 23.31
C ALA A 189 -14.23 12.69 23.62
N GLU A 190 -14.32 13.96 24.03
CA GLU A 190 -15.59 14.64 24.27
C GLU A 190 -16.29 14.96 22.94
N HIS A 191 -15.56 15.54 21.99
CA HIS A 191 -16.09 15.98 20.71
C HIS A 191 -15.70 15.04 19.58
N LEU A 192 -16.67 14.25 19.10
CA LEU A 192 -16.49 13.39 17.92
C LEU A 192 -17.15 14.03 16.69
N SER A 193 -16.35 14.19 15.63
CA SER A 193 -16.84 14.65 14.33
C SER A 193 -17.93 13.73 13.75
N ASP A 194 -18.88 14.31 13.02
CA ASP A 194 -19.95 13.54 12.37
C ASP A 194 -19.43 12.50 11.36
N GLU A 195 -18.29 12.74 10.72
CA GLU A 195 -17.66 11.77 9.83
C GLU A 195 -17.16 10.52 10.56
N CYS A 196 -16.65 10.71 11.78
CA CYS A 196 -16.27 9.64 12.68
C CYS A 196 -17.52 8.89 13.16
N ARG A 197 -18.57 9.62 13.57
CA ARG A 197 -19.85 9.05 14.01
C ARG A 197 -20.53 8.23 12.91
N ARG A 198 -20.44 8.66 11.65
CA ARG A 198 -20.86 7.89 10.46
C ARG A 198 -20.21 6.52 10.38
N ARG A 199 -19.04 6.28 10.98
CA ARG A 199 -18.40 4.97 11.02
C ARG A 199 -19.28 3.92 11.70
N PHE A 200 -19.95 4.32 12.77
CA PHE A 200 -20.73 3.47 13.67
C PHE A 200 -22.15 3.18 13.17
N TYR A 201 -22.57 3.85 12.09
CA TYR A 201 -23.84 3.59 11.43
C TYR A 201 -23.64 2.87 10.10
N LYS A 202 -24.54 1.93 9.79
CA LYS A 202 -24.69 1.38 8.43
C LYS A 202 -25.47 2.37 7.57
N ASP A 203 -26.62 2.81 8.06
CA ASP A 203 -27.46 3.84 7.43
C ASP A 203 -27.50 5.10 8.29
N TRP A 204 -26.82 6.16 7.85
CA TRP A 204 -26.72 7.41 8.62
C TRP A 204 -28.01 8.24 8.58
N HIS A 205 -28.73 8.21 7.46
CA HIS A 205 -29.85 9.14 7.23
C HIS A 205 -31.11 8.69 7.96
N LYS A 206 -31.34 7.38 8.07
CA LYS A 206 -32.45 6.81 8.85
C LYS A 206 -32.19 6.73 10.36
N SER A 207 -30.95 6.96 10.78
CA SER A 207 -30.56 6.83 12.19
C SER A 207 -30.83 8.10 12.99
N LYS A 208 -31.22 7.95 14.26
CA LYS A 208 -31.36 9.07 15.23
C LYS A 208 -30.02 9.71 15.66
N LYS A 209 -28.89 9.24 15.12
CA LYS A 209 -27.52 9.76 15.39
C LYS A 209 -27.23 9.93 16.90
N LYS A 210 -27.49 8.89 17.70
CA LYS A 210 -27.24 8.87 19.17
C LYS A 210 -25.89 8.26 19.58
N ALA A 211 -25.01 7.90 18.64
CA ALA A 211 -23.70 7.33 18.96
C ALA A 211 -22.86 8.33 19.76
N PHE A 212 -22.23 7.82 20.82
CA PHE A 212 -21.37 8.54 21.77
C PHE A 212 -22.02 9.62 22.62
N THR A 213 -23.32 9.91 22.51
CA THR A 213 -23.95 11.00 23.28
C THR A 213 -23.77 10.87 24.79
N LYS A 214 -23.93 9.66 25.35
CA LYS A 214 -23.68 9.40 26.78
C LYS A 214 -22.20 9.47 27.15
N ALA A 215 -21.31 9.02 26.24
CA ALA A 215 -19.87 9.05 26.48
C ALA A 215 -19.33 10.49 26.49
N CYS A 216 -19.82 11.35 25.60
CA CYS A 216 -19.48 12.78 25.57
C CYS A 216 -19.97 13.49 26.83
N LYS A 217 -21.18 13.17 27.34
CA LYS A 217 -21.70 13.76 28.59
C LYS A 217 -20.80 13.50 29.79
N ARG A 218 -20.15 12.33 29.87
CA ARG A 218 -19.20 11.99 30.95
C ARG A 218 -18.00 12.95 31.05
N TRP A 219 -17.64 13.63 29.97
CA TRP A 219 -16.58 14.64 30.01
C TRP A 219 -17.03 15.96 30.62
N ARG A 220 -18.34 16.20 30.72
CA ARG A 220 -18.94 17.40 31.32
C ARG A 220 -19.26 17.18 32.79
N ASP A 221 -19.80 16.02 33.11
CA ASP A 221 -20.20 15.64 34.47
C ASP A 221 -18.98 15.53 35.41
N THR A 222 -19.09 16.05 36.64
CA THR A 222 -18.01 16.03 37.64
C THR A 222 -17.62 14.59 38.01
N ASP A 223 -18.59 13.71 38.24
CA ASP A 223 -18.34 12.30 38.54
C ASP A 223 -17.84 11.53 37.32
N GLY A 224 -18.28 11.92 36.12
CA GLY A 224 -17.78 11.39 34.86
C GLY A 224 -16.30 11.67 34.66
N LYS A 225 -15.84 12.90 34.95
CA LYS A 225 -14.42 13.29 34.95
C LYS A 225 -13.60 12.49 35.97
N LYS A 226 -14.10 12.31 37.19
CA LYS A 226 -13.45 11.46 38.21
C LYS A 226 -13.28 10.03 37.70
N GLN A 227 -14.31 9.47 37.07
CA GLN A 227 -14.24 8.12 36.49
C GLN A 227 -13.24 8.05 35.34
N LEU A 228 -13.18 9.06 34.47
CA LEU A 228 -12.19 9.12 33.38
C LEU A 228 -10.77 9.20 33.92
N GLN A 229 -10.51 10.00 34.95
CA GLN A 229 -9.21 10.06 35.62
C GLN A 229 -8.83 8.71 36.23
N LYS A 230 -9.76 8.00 36.89
CA LYS A 230 -9.56 6.62 37.35
C LYS A 230 -9.25 5.66 36.19
N ASP A 231 -9.93 5.82 35.05
CA ASP A 231 -9.70 5.00 33.87
C ASP A 231 -8.30 5.25 33.28
N PHE A 232 -7.85 6.51 33.19
CA PHE A 232 -6.49 6.87 32.78
C PHE A 232 -5.43 6.35 33.76
N ALA A 233 -5.64 6.49 35.07
CA ALA A 233 -4.74 5.96 36.09
C ALA A 233 -4.61 4.43 36.00
N ALA A 234 -5.74 3.73 35.81
CA ALA A 234 -5.74 2.28 35.59
C ALA A 234 -5.01 1.89 34.30
N MET A 235 -5.10 2.69 33.23
CA MET A 235 -4.33 2.46 32.01
C MET A 235 -2.84 2.60 32.24
N LYS A 236 -2.39 3.61 33.00
CA LYS A 236 -0.97 3.79 33.34
C LYS A 236 -0.42 2.62 34.16
N LYS A 237 -1.20 2.08 35.09
CA LYS A 237 -0.77 1.00 36.00
C LYS A 237 -0.74 -0.39 35.35
N TYR A 238 -1.79 -0.76 34.60
CA TYR A 238 -1.98 -2.15 34.17
C TYR A 238 -1.62 -2.40 32.70
N CYS A 239 -1.68 -1.39 31.83
CA CYS A 239 -1.50 -1.62 30.39
C CYS A 239 -0.03 -1.73 30.03
N LYS A 240 0.29 -2.69 29.16
CA LYS A 240 1.62 -2.82 28.54
C LYS A 240 1.72 -2.03 27.23
N VAL A 241 0.63 -1.95 26.48
CA VAL A 241 0.61 -1.28 25.16
C VAL A 241 -0.54 -0.28 25.12
N ILE A 242 -0.22 0.94 24.68
CA ILE A 242 -1.20 2.00 24.45
C ILE A 242 -1.37 2.22 22.95
N ARG A 243 -2.63 2.30 22.50
CA ARG A 243 -2.97 2.64 21.12
C ARG A 243 -3.92 3.81 21.10
N VAL A 244 -3.76 4.66 20.11
CA VAL A 244 -4.63 5.81 19.89
C VAL A 244 -5.60 5.49 18.76
N ILE A 245 -6.88 5.78 18.96
CA ILE A 245 -7.91 5.71 17.93
C ILE A 245 -7.88 7.02 17.16
N VAL A 246 -7.62 6.92 15.87
CA VAL A 246 -7.61 8.07 14.95
C VAL A 246 -8.61 7.86 13.83
N HIS A 247 -9.08 8.94 13.25
CA HIS A 247 -9.82 8.91 12.00
C HIS A 247 -9.27 9.91 10.98
N THR A 248 -9.44 9.56 9.72
CA THR A 248 -9.20 10.45 8.56
C THR A 248 -10.31 11.49 8.42
N GLN A 249 -10.02 12.62 7.77
CA GLN A 249 -10.99 13.66 7.42
C GLN A 249 -11.42 13.52 5.96
N MET A 250 -12.68 13.18 5.71
CA MET A 250 -13.22 12.90 4.36
C MET A 250 -13.66 14.15 3.62
N LYS A 251 -14.15 15.18 4.32
CA LYS A 251 -14.53 16.47 3.71
C LYS A 251 -13.38 17.12 2.96
N LEU A 252 -12.14 16.90 3.39
CA LEU A 252 -10.95 17.46 2.77
C LEU A 252 -10.59 16.78 1.44
N LEU A 253 -11.19 15.62 1.14
CA LEU A 253 -10.90 14.85 -0.06
C LEU A 253 -12.01 15.03 -1.11
N PRO A 254 -11.69 14.98 -2.42
CA PRO A 254 -12.67 15.12 -3.50
C PRO A 254 -13.49 13.83 -3.71
N PHE A 255 -13.97 13.20 -2.64
CA PHE A 255 -14.70 11.94 -2.68
C PHE A 255 -16.17 12.11 -2.34
N ARG A 256 -17.03 11.28 -2.97
CA ARG A 256 -18.44 11.16 -2.59
C ARG A 256 -18.63 10.54 -1.20
N GLN A 257 -17.61 9.84 -0.68
CA GLN A 257 -17.67 9.15 0.61
C GLN A 257 -17.53 10.15 1.77
N LYS A 258 -18.55 10.24 2.63
CA LYS A 258 -18.53 11.06 3.86
C LYS A 258 -18.12 10.29 5.12
N LYS A 259 -17.95 8.97 5.02
CA LYS A 259 -17.67 8.06 6.15
C LYS A 259 -16.17 7.98 6.39
N ALA A 260 -15.71 8.43 7.56
CA ALA A 260 -14.29 8.36 7.92
C ALA A 260 -13.78 6.91 8.03
N HIS A 261 -12.47 6.75 7.90
CA HIS A 261 -11.77 5.51 8.23
C HIS A 261 -11.13 5.64 9.61
N ILE A 262 -11.59 4.81 10.56
CA ILE A 262 -11.09 4.80 11.94
C ILE A 262 -10.07 3.70 12.13
N MET A 263 -8.84 4.00 12.52
CA MET A 263 -7.81 3.01 12.87
C MET A 263 -7.27 3.22 14.27
N GLU A 264 -6.75 2.14 14.86
CA GLU A 264 -5.86 2.24 16.01
C GLU A 264 -4.42 2.35 15.50
N ILE A 265 -3.65 3.26 16.08
CA ILE A 265 -2.20 3.38 15.90
C ILE A 265 -1.51 3.11 17.22
N GLN A 266 -0.47 2.29 17.23
CA GLN A 266 0.33 2.04 18.43
C GLN A 266 1.26 3.21 18.72
N LEU A 267 1.30 3.65 19.98
CA LEU A 267 2.31 4.59 20.47
C LEU A 267 3.55 3.81 20.91
N ASN A 268 4.69 4.17 20.33
CA ASN A 268 6.00 3.65 20.72
C ASN A 268 6.82 4.77 21.34
N GLY A 269 7.85 4.42 22.11
CA GLY A 269 8.72 5.39 22.79
C GLY A 269 8.24 5.77 24.19
N GLY A 270 9.15 6.04 25.11
CA GLY A 270 8.87 6.49 26.47
C GLY A 270 8.16 5.47 27.35
N THR A 271 7.86 5.89 28.57
CA THR A 271 7.12 5.07 29.54
C THR A 271 5.63 4.97 29.20
N VAL A 272 4.92 3.98 29.73
CA VAL A 272 3.46 3.85 29.54
C VAL A 272 2.72 5.10 30.05
N ALA A 273 3.20 5.69 31.15
CA ALA A 273 2.63 6.91 31.72
C ALA A 273 2.74 8.11 30.76
N GLU A 274 3.90 8.29 30.15
CA GLU A 274 4.14 9.31 29.12
C GLU A 274 3.29 9.07 27.88
N LYS A 275 3.13 7.82 27.43
CA LYS A 275 2.25 7.49 26.30
C LYS A 275 0.80 7.86 26.55
N VAL A 276 0.30 7.60 27.77
CA VAL A 276 -1.06 7.98 28.16
C VAL A 276 -1.19 9.51 28.24
N ALA A 277 -0.22 10.21 28.81
CA ALA A 277 -0.21 11.66 28.89
C ALA A 277 -0.17 12.32 27.51
N TRP A 278 0.69 11.82 26.62
CA TRP A 278 0.77 12.22 25.21
C TRP A 278 -0.58 12.02 24.51
N ALA A 279 -1.23 10.87 24.74
CA ALA A 279 -2.51 10.55 24.12
C ALA A 279 -3.62 11.48 24.61
N GLN A 280 -3.65 11.77 25.92
CA GLN A 280 -4.59 12.69 26.53
C GLN A 280 -4.41 14.11 26.00
N ALA A 281 -3.17 14.60 25.90
CA ALA A 281 -2.86 15.94 25.41
C ALA A 281 -3.20 16.15 23.92
N ARG A 282 -3.30 15.06 23.15
CA ARG A 282 -3.60 15.06 21.71
C ARG A 282 -5.01 14.60 21.37
N LEU A 283 -5.88 14.33 22.34
CA LEU A 283 -7.31 14.12 22.08
C LEU A 283 -7.89 15.33 21.34
N GLU A 284 -8.69 15.07 20.31
CA GLU A 284 -9.37 16.06 19.44
C GLU A 284 -8.44 16.89 18.56
N LYS A 285 -7.12 16.74 18.71
CA LYS A 285 -6.13 17.45 17.90
C LYS A 285 -5.84 16.71 16.61
N GLN A 286 -5.41 17.51 15.63
CA GLN A 286 -4.99 17.03 14.33
C GLN A 286 -3.52 16.61 14.36
N VAL A 287 -3.20 15.53 13.66
CA VAL A 287 -1.86 14.98 13.49
C VAL A 287 -1.52 15.01 12.00
N PRO A 288 -0.58 15.87 11.56
CA PRO A 288 -0.11 15.89 10.19
C PRO A 288 0.87 14.74 9.93
N VAL A 289 1.02 14.36 8.67
CA VAL A 289 1.91 13.25 8.27
C VAL A 289 3.38 13.53 8.57
N HIS A 290 3.79 14.81 8.49
CA HIS A 290 5.14 15.29 8.81
C HIS A 290 5.58 14.99 10.25
N SER A 291 4.63 14.83 11.18
CA SER A 291 4.94 14.51 12.57
C SER A 291 5.15 13.01 12.81
N VAL A 292 4.80 12.16 11.84
CA VAL A 292 4.83 10.69 11.97
C VAL A 292 5.97 10.09 11.18
N PHE A 293 6.17 10.58 9.95
CA PHE A 293 7.18 10.10 9.01
C PHE A 293 8.16 11.22 8.68
N SER A 294 9.42 10.84 8.48
CA SER A 294 10.50 11.72 8.06
C SER A 294 10.78 11.60 6.56
N GLN A 295 11.39 12.64 5.99
CA GLN A 295 11.82 12.64 4.61
C GLN A 295 12.90 11.56 4.39
N SER A 296 12.89 10.89 3.22
CA SER A 296 13.85 9.82 2.88
C SER A 296 13.78 8.58 3.78
N GLU A 297 12.81 8.40 4.66
CA GLU A 297 12.72 7.15 5.41
C GLU A 297 12.09 6.01 4.59
N VAL A 298 12.22 4.79 5.09
CA VAL A 298 11.64 3.58 4.49
C VAL A 298 10.43 3.13 5.31
N ILE A 299 9.30 2.95 4.63
CA ILE A 299 8.03 2.58 5.25
C ILE A 299 7.43 1.32 4.62
N ASP A 300 6.46 0.76 5.31
CA ASP A 300 5.64 -0.34 4.84
C ASP A 300 4.26 0.14 4.42
N VAL A 301 3.80 -0.35 3.26
CA VAL A 301 2.51 0.00 2.69
C VAL A 301 1.56 -1.18 2.80
N ILE A 302 0.49 -1.00 3.56
CA ILE A 302 -0.51 -2.04 3.82
C ILE A 302 -1.82 -1.65 3.15
N ALA A 303 -2.27 -2.46 2.20
CA ALA A 303 -3.48 -2.17 1.43
C ALA A 303 -4.21 -3.43 0.98
N VAL A 304 -5.40 -3.21 0.40
CA VAL A 304 -6.15 -4.24 -0.30
C VAL A 304 -5.93 -4.05 -1.80
N THR A 305 -5.48 -5.10 -2.48
CA THR A 305 -5.14 -5.05 -3.91
C THR A 305 -6.36 -4.80 -4.80
N LYS A 306 -6.14 -4.39 -6.07
CA LYS A 306 -7.22 -4.25 -7.05
C LYS A 306 -7.92 -5.61 -7.24
N GLY A 307 -9.25 -5.63 -7.12
CA GLY A 307 -10.07 -6.80 -7.41
C GLY A 307 -10.10 -7.09 -8.91
N ARG A 308 -10.04 -8.37 -9.29
CA ARG A 308 -10.18 -8.84 -10.68
C ARG A 308 -11.28 -9.91 -10.84
N GLY A 309 -12.05 -10.20 -9.78
CA GLY A 309 -13.13 -11.19 -9.78
C GLY A 309 -12.62 -12.63 -9.86
N VAL A 310 -13.49 -13.54 -10.28
CA VAL A 310 -13.16 -14.95 -10.52
C VAL A 310 -12.31 -15.06 -11.79
N LYS A 311 -11.17 -15.77 -11.70
CA LYS A 311 -10.25 -16.00 -12.81
C LYS A 311 -9.83 -17.47 -12.87
N GLY A 312 -9.61 -17.96 -14.09
CA GLY A 312 -9.06 -19.29 -14.35
C GLY A 312 -7.60 -19.44 -13.89
N VAL A 313 -7.09 -20.67 -13.89
CA VAL A 313 -5.76 -21.02 -13.37
C VAL A 313 -4.62 -20.29 -14.06
N THR A 314 -4.70 -20.08 -15.38
CA THR A 314 -3.67 -19.39 -16.16
C THR A 314 -3.53 -17.94 -15.71
N SER A 315 -4.62 -17.20 -15.49
CA SER A 315 -4.50 -15.84 -14.97
C SER A 315 -4.21 -15.82 -13.47
N ARG A 316 -4.85 -16.67 -12.67
CA ARG A 316 -4.74 -16.64 -11.21
C ARG A 316 -3.36 -17.07 -10.70
N TRP A 317 -2.78 -18.10 -11.31
CA TRP A 317 -1.53 -18.74 -10.88
C TRP A 317 -0.39 -18.64 -11.91
N HIS A 318 -0.64 -18.08 -13.09
CA HIS A 318 0.35 -17.99 -14.18
C HIS A 318 0.86 -19.37 -14.63
N THR A 319 -0.04 -20.35 -14.67
CA THR A 319 0.26 -21.69 -15.20
C THR A 319 0.43 -21.63 -16.73
N LYS A 320 1.32 -22.48 -17.25
CA LYS A 320 1.52 -22.62 -18.71
C LYS A 320 0.21 -23.07 -19.37
N LYS A 321 -0.12 -22.47 -20.52
CA LYS A 321 -1.25 -22.91 -21.35
C LYS A 321 -0.93 -24.27 -21.96
N LEU A 322 -1.94 -25.11 -22.13
CA LEU A 322 -1.79 -26.38 -22.84
C LEU A 322 -1.66 -26.16 -24.36
N PRO A 323 -1.16 -27.15 -25.12
CA PRO A 323 -1.07 -27.07 -26.58
C PRO A 323 -2.40 -26.71 -27.25
N ARG A 324 -2.34 -26.07 -28.43
CA ARG A 324 -3.53 -25.59 -29.16
C ARG A 324 -4.54 -26.71 -29.44
N LYS A 325 -4.06 -27.92 -29.75
CA LYS A 325 -4.88 -29.09 -30.11
C LYS A 325 -5.46 -29.86 -28.89
N THR A 326 -5.39 -29.32 -27.67
CA THR A 326 -5.99 -30.01 -26.51
C THR A 326 -7.52 -29.93 -26.51
N HIS A 327 -8.15 -31.08 -26.32
CA HIS A 327 -9.59 -31.19 -26.16
C HIS A 327 -10.05 -30.65 -24.78
N LYS A 328 -11.29 -30.12 -24.74
CA LYS A 328 -11.93 -29.55 -23.53
C LYS A 328 -11.13 -28.41 -22.89
N GLY A 329 -10.55 -27.54 -23.73
CA GLY A 329 -9.95 -26.26 -23.35
C GLY A 329 -8.48 -26.31 -22.93
N LEU A 330 -7.76 -25.23 -23.29
CA LEU A 330 -6.30 -25.11 -23.13
C LEU A 330 -5.84 -24.32 -21.89
N ARG A 331 -6.75 -23.60 -21.21
CA ARG A 331 -6.43 -22.73 -20.05
C ARG A 331 -6.72 -23.42 -18.71
N LYS A 332 -6.21 -24.64 -18.56
CA LYS A 332 -6.40 -25.51 -17.39
C LYS A 332 -5.07 -26.13 -16.94
N VAL A 333 -5.06 -26.68 -15.73
CA VAL A 333 -3.98 -27.58 -15.29
C VAL A 333 -4.35 -28.97 -15.79
N ALA A 334 -3.42 -29.67 -16.47
CA ALA A 334 -3.69 -30.99 -17.04
C ALA A 334 -3.91 -32.05 -15.96
N CYS A 335 -2.90 -32.26 -15.10
CA CYS A 335 -2.98 -33.21 -13.98
C CYS A 335 -3.10 -32.45 -12.66
N ILE A 336 -4.17 -32.73 -11.89
CA ILE A 336 -4.48 -32.06 -10.61
C ILE A 336 -4.06 -32.85 -9.37
N GLY A 337 -3.38 -33.98 -9.53
CA GLY A 337 -2.92 -34.86 -8.46
C GLY A 337 -2.61 -36.26 -8.99
N ALA A 338 -1.78 -37.01 -8.27
CA ALA A 338 -1.62 -38.45 -8.50
C ALA A 338 -2.87 -39.21 -8.01
N TRP A 339 -2.96 -40.51 -8.31
CA TRP A 339 -4.02 -41.37 -7.77
C TRP A 339 -3.96 -41.40 -6.24
N HIS A 340 -2.79 -41.69 -5.67
CA HIS A 340 -2.53 -41.68 -4.24
C HIS A 340 -1.66 -40.46 -3.90
N PRO A 341 -2.09 -39.55 -3.01
CA PRO A 341 -3.30 -39.59 -2.18
C PRO A 341 -4.59 -39.28 -2.96
N ALA A 342 -5.69 -39.97 -2.63
CA ALA A 342 -7.01 -39.87 -3.27
C ALA A 342 -7.77 -38.58 -2.90
N ARG A 343 -7.08 -37.43 -2.93
CA ARG A 343 -7.65 -36.10 -2.70
C ARG A 343 -6.86 -35.05 -3.47
N VAL A 344 -7.56 -34.04 -3.96
CA VAL A 344 -6.90 -32.87 -4.57
C VAL A 344 -6.24 -32.05 -3.47
N GLY A 345 -4.91 -31.95 -3.51
CA GLY A 345 -4.16 -31.16 -2.54
C GLY A 345 -4.50 -29.66 -2.61
N CYS A 346 -4.47 -28.99 -1.44
CA CYS A 346 -4.69 -27.54 -1.33
C CYS A 346 -3.64 -26.71 -2.07
N SER A 347 -2.50 -27.33 -2.39
CA SER A 347 -1.40 -26.75 -3.12
C SER A 347 -1.62 -26.76 -4.64
N ILE A 348 -2.62 -27.46 -5.18
CA ILE A 348 -2.86 -27.43 -6.63
C ILE A 348 -3.48 -26.09 -7.06
N ALA A 349 -3.01 -25.55 -8.18
CA ALA A 349 -3.55 -24.34 -8.77
C ALA A 349 -4.99 -24.58 -9.27
N ARG A 350 -5.96 -23.91 -8.63
CA ARG A 350 -7.38 -23.94 -9.03
C ARG A 350 -7.88 -22.56 -9.45
N ALA A 351 -8.93 -22.52 -10.26
CA ALA A 351 -9.64 -21.29 -10.57
C ALA A 351 -10.28 -20.67 -9.30
N GLY A 352 -10.57 -19.38 -9.33
CA GLY A 352 -11.22 -18.70 -8.21
C GLY A 352 -10.90 -17.21 -8.15
N GLN A 353 -11.16 -16.58 -7.00
CA GLN A 353 -10.92 -15.16 -6.79
C GLN A 353 -9.46 -14.76 -7.07
N LYS A 354 -9.27 -13.71 -7.89
CA LYS A 354 -7.99 -13.02 -8.11
C LYS A 354 -8.11 -11.56 -7.68
N GLY A 355 -7.20 -11.11 -6.81
CA GLY A 355 -7.16 -9.74 -6.32
C GLY A 355 -8.19 -9.45 -5.23
N TYR A 356 -8.19 -8.20 -4.74
CA TYR A 356 -8.87 -7.82 -3.48
C TYR A 356 -8.34 -8.61 -2.28
N HIS A 357 -7.03 -8.84 -2.25
CA HIS A 357 -6.35 -9.50 -1.13
C HIS A 357 -5.68 -8.46 -0.24
N HIS A 358 -5.59 -8.74 1.06
CA HIS A 358 -4.75 -7.95 1.98
C HIS A 358 -3.27 -8.26 1.69
N ARG A 359 -2.48 -7.21 1.48
CA ARG A 359 -1.05 -7.28 1.23
C ARG A 359 -0.32 -6.19 2.01
N THR A 360 0.91 -6.50 2.37
CA THR A 360 1.87 -5.59 2.96
C THR A 360 3.07 -5.58 2.01
N GLU A 361 3.32 -4.44 1.40
CA GLU A 361 4.54 -4.18 0.63
C GLU A 361 5.54 -3.53 1.57
N LEU A 362 6.66 -4.20 1.79
CA LEU A 362 7.72 -3.70 2.66
C LEU A 362 8.65 -2.78 1.87
N ASN A 363 9.43 -1.99 2.60
CA ASN A 363 10.61 -1.28 2.08
C ASN A 363 10.31 -0.24 0.99
N LYS A 364 9.23 0.53 1.14
CA LYS A 364 8.91 1.65 0.25
C LYS A 364 9.57 2.93 0.78
N LYS A 365 10.54 3.44 0.02
CA LYS A 365 11.24 4.69 0.31
C LYS A 365 10.31 5.89 0.06
N ILE A 366 10.26 6.82 1.00
CA ILE A 366 9.62 8.12 0.84
C ILE A 366 10.57 9.03 0.05
N TYR A 367 10.09 9.58 -1.06
CA TYR A 367 10.85 10.50 -1.91
C TYR A 367 10.55 11.95 -1.62
N ARG A 368 9.34 12.24 -1.17
CA ARG A 368 8.93 13.58 -0.73
C ARG A 368 7.73 13.48 0.19
N ILE A 369 7.75 14.23 1.28
CA ILE A 369 6.55 14.59 2.02
C ILE A 369 6.23 16.03 1.64
N GLY A 370 5.26 16.21 0.76
CA GLY A 370 4.84 17.53 0.28
C GLY A 370 3.73 18.09 1.16
N ARG A 371 3.84 19.37 1.52
CA ARG A 371 2.72 20.10 2.13
C ARG A 371 1.57 20.23 1.12
N GLY A 372 0.35 20.34 1.62
CA GLY A 372 -0.83 20.65 0.83
C GLY A 372 -0.82 22.07 0.27
N LEU A 373 -1.87 22.45 -0.43
CA LEU A 373 -2.11 23.84 -0.80
C LEU A 373 -2.41 24.62 0.49
N HIS A 374 -1.54 25.57 0.82
CA HIS A 374 -1.66 26.38 2.03
C HIS A 374 -1.54 27.87 1.68
N MET A 375 -2.13 28.70 2.51
CA MET A 375 -2.02 30.15 2.41
C MET A 375 -0.81 30.58 3.25
N GLU A 376 0.19 31.16 2.62
CA GLU A 376 1.28 31.87 3.29
C GLU A 376 1.19 33.33 2.84
N ASP A 377 1.16 34.27 3.79
CA ASP A 377 1.09 35.72 3.54
C ASP A 377 -0.03 36.15 2.58
N GLY A 378 -1.21 35.52 2.72
CA GLY A 378 -2.39 35.80 1.89
C GLY A 378 -2.30 35.25 0.45
N LYS A 379 -1.19 34.63 0.06
CA LYS A 379 -0.99 34.01 -1.24
C LYS A 379 -1.13 32.49 -1.13
N LEU A 380 -1.85 31.89 -2.09
CA LEU A 380 -2.01 30.45 -2.16
C LEU A 380 -0.70 29.83 -2.71
N VAL A 381 0.09 29.23 -1.83
CA VAL A 381 1.32 28.53 -2.19
C VAL A 381 0.95 27.20 -2.84
N LYS A 382 1.24 27.08 -4.14
CA LYS A 382 0.98 25.88 -4.95
C LYS A 382 2.24 25.08 -5.28
N ASN A 383 3.38 25.44 -4.71
CA ASN A 383 4.71 24.98 -5.12
C ASN A 383 5.11 23.62 -4.53
N ASN A 384 4.17 22.67 -4.48
CA ASN A 384 4.38 21.41 -3.76
C ASN A 384 5.20 20.40 -4.60
N ALA A 385 5.29 20.62 -5.92
CA ALA A 385 6.08 19.79 -6.85
C ALA A 385 7.24 20.54 -7.50
N SER A 386 7.52 21.77 -7.09
CA SER A 386 8.75 22.47 -7.47
C SER A 386 9.95 21.87 -6.75
N THR A 387 11.04 21.66 -7.46
CA THR A 387 12.33 21.19 -6.94
C THR A 387 13.32 22.35 -6.88
N SER A 388 14.50 22.15 -6.29
CA SER A 388 15.58 23.16 -6.29
C SER A 388 16.10 23.49 -7.69
N TYR A 389 15.94 22.57 -8.64
CA TYR A 389 16.40 22.70 -10.02
C TYR A 389 15.31 23.21 -10.97
N ASP A 390 14.04 23.04 -10.61
CA ASP A 390 12.91 23.53 -11.40
C ASP A 390 12.73 25.04 -11.22
N VAL A 391 12.82 25.80 -12.30
CA VAL A 391 12.49 27.25 -12.32
C VAL A 391 10.97 27.48 -12.19
N THR A 392 10.15 26.49 -12.57
CA THR A 392 8.69 26.63 -12.61
C THR A 392 8.02 26.29 -11.29
N ALA A 393 7.15 27.20 -10.84
CA ALA A 393 6.20 26.99 -9.76
C ALA A 393 5.11 26.01 -10.21
N LYS A 394 5.12 24.77 -9.70
CA LYS A 394 4.14 23.74 -10.08
C LYS A 394 3.65 22.91 -8.89
N SER A 395 2.39 22.52 -8.96
CA SER A 395 1.74 21.65 -7.99
C SER A 395 1.85 20.18 -8.41
N ILE A 396 1.69 19.26 -7.45
CA ILE A 396 1.79 17.82 -7.74
C ILE A 396 0.63 17.29 -8.60
N THR A 397 -0.45 18.07 -8.69
CA THR A 397 -1.60 17.75 -9.54
C THR A 397 -1.22 17.92 -11.00
N PRO A 398 -1.24 16.85 -11.82
CA PRO A 398 -0.92 16.98 -13.22
C PRO A 398 -1.98 17.81 -13.96
N LEU A 399 -1.69 18.27 -15.18
CA LEU A 399 -2.67 18.97 -16.01
C LEU A 399 -3.94 18.13 -16.22
N GLY A 400 -5.09 18.70 -15.84
CA GLY A 400 -6.39 18.02 -15.84
C GLY A 400 -6.65 17.13 -14.60
N GLY A 401 -5.77 17.17 -13.61
CA GLY A 401 -5.86 16.39 -12.37
C GLY A 401 -5.48 14.92 -12.55
N PHE A 402 -5.38 14.19 -11.43
CA PHE A 402 -5.09 12.76 -11.49
C PHE A 402 -6.31 12.00 -12.05
N PRO A 403 -6.14 11.16 -13.09
CA PRO A 403 -7.28 10.55 -13.76
C PRO A 403 -8.11 9.68 -12.80
N HIS A 404 -9.41 9.91 -12.74
CA HIS A 404 -10.36 9.30 -11.79
C HIS A 404 -10.13 9.58 -10.31
N TYR A 405 -9.19 10.45 -9.95
CA TYR A 405 -8.99 10.93 -8.58
C TYR A 405 -9.53 12.35 -8.44
N GLY A 406 -8.99 13.29 -9.21
CA GLY A 406 -9.18 14.72 -9.07
C GLY A 406 -7.87 15.41 -8.70
N GLU A 407 -7.98 16.56 -8.04
CA GLU A 407 -6.87 17.33 -7.50
C GLU A 407 -6.40 16.77 -6.15
N VAL A 408 -5.18 17.10 -5.76
CA VAL A 408 -4.51 16.73 -4.51
C VAL A 408 -4.20 18.03 -3.81
N ASN A 409 -5.01 18.36 -2.81
CA ASN A 409 -4.98 19.67 -2.14
C ASN A 409 -4.40 19.57 -0.73
N ASN A 410 -4.39 18.38 -0.13
CA ASN A 410 -3.82 18.15 1.19
C ASN A 410 -2.35 17.73 1.10
N ASP A 411 -1.69 17.62 2.25
CA ASP A 411 -0.37 17.01 2.37
C ASP A 411 -0.34 15.65 1.68
N PHE A 412 0.78 15.29 1.08
CA PHE A 412 0.94 14.01 0.40
C PHE A 412 2.30 13.38 0.65
N VAL A 413 2.34 12.07 0.51
CA VAL A 413 3.57 11.28 0.53
C VAL A 413 3.81 10.72 -0.86
N MET A 414 4.98 11.01 -1.40
CA MET A 414 5.48 10.44 -2.64
C MET A 414 6.31 9.20 -2.31
N LEU A 415 5.87 8.04 -2.78
CA LEU A 415 6.51 6.75 -2.52
C LEU A 415 7.15 6.18 -3.78
N LYS A 416 8.33 5.59 -3.63
CA LYS A 416 9.01 4.88 -4.72
C LYS A 416 8.15 3.74 -5.27
N GLY A 417 8.02 3.71 -6.59
CA GLY A 417 7.42 2.64 -7.36
C GLY A 417 5.90 2.56 -7.22
N CYS A 418 5.35 1.40 -7.54
CA CYS A 418 3.93 1.12 -7.41
C CYS A 418 3.56 0.70 -5.98
N ILE A 419 2.31 0.93 -5.59
CA ILE A 419 1.73 0.37 -4.36
C ILE A 419 0.42 -0.37 -4.64
N ALA A 420 0.05 -1.31 -3.80
CA ALA A 420 -1.21 -2.04 -3.88
C ALA A 420 -2.45 -1.12 -3.81
N GLY A 421 -3.47 -1.49 -4.57
CA GLY A 421 -4.78 -0.84 -4.54
C GLY A 421 -5.09 0.00 -5.78
N THR A 422 -6.38 0.32 -5.92
CA THR A 422 -6.90 1.23 -6.95
C THR A 422 -6.64 2.68 -6.57
N LYS A 423 -6.84 3.61 -7.51
CA LYS A 423 -7.00 5.03 -7.17
C LYS A 423 -8.15 5.21 -6.17
N LYS A 424 -8.10 6.25 -5.33
CA LYS A 424 -9.04 6.53 -4.22
C LYS A 424 -9.07 5.46 -3.11
N ARG A 425 -8.16 4.49 -3.13
CA ARG A 425 -8.07 3.44 -2.10
C ARG A 425 -7.43 4.00 -0.85
N VAL A 426 -8.00 3.72 0.32
CA VAL A 426 -7.31 3.94 1.60
C VAL A 426 -6.12 2.99 1.74
N ILE A 427 -4.97 3.58 2.00
CA ILE A 427 -3.69 2.95 2.22
C ILE A 427 -3.29 3.18 3.66
N THR A 428 -2.83 2.12 4.34
CA THR A 428 -2.24 2.25 5.67
C THR A 428 -0.73 2.24 5.53
N LEU A 429 -0.11 3.36 5.86
CA LEU A 429 1.32 3.53 5.91
C LEU A 429 1.78 3.17 7.33
N ARG A 430 2.83 2.37 7.47
CA ARG A 430 3.39 1.97 8.76
C ARG A 430 4.89 2.18 8.72
N LYS A 431 5.50 2.61 9.83
CA LYS A 431 6.96 2.56 9.97
C LYS A 431 7.46 1.12 9.74
N SER A 432 8.68 0.99 9.22
CA SER A 432 9.26 -0.33 8.96
C SER A 432 9.32 -1.18 10.24
N LEU A 433 9.17 -2.49 10.08
CA LEU A 433 9.42 -3.45 11.16
C LEU A 433 10.90 -3.79 11.30
N LEU A 434 11.69 -3.51 10.26
CA LEU A 434 13.10 -3.85 10.18
C LEU A 434 13.93 -2.59 10.32
N VAL A 435 15.08 -2.72 10.99
CA VAL A 435 16.12 -1.71 10.94
C VAL A 435 16.83 -1.84 9.60
N HIS A 436 16.96 -0.74 8.88
CA HIS A 436 17.57 -0.73 7.55
C HIS A 436 19.00 -0.20 7.61
N HIS A 437 19.95 -1.03 7.16
CA HIS A 437 21.37 -0.66 7.08
C HIS A 437 21.88 -0.59 5.64
N SER A 438 21.06 -0.98 4.65
CA SER A 438 21.50 -0.97 3.26
C SER A 438 21.66 0.47 2.75
N ARG A 439 22.71 0.71 1.94
CA ARG A 439 23.00 2.03 1.36
C ARG A 439 21.78 2.62 0.64
N GLN A 440 21.06 1.80 -0.13
CA GLN A 440 19.81 2.19 -0.79
C GLN A 440 18.71 2.67 0.18
N ALA A 441 18.64 2.08 1.38
CA ALA A 441 17.62 2.42 2.36
C ALA A 441 18.00 3.64 3.20
N VAL A 442 19.29 3.97 3.35
CA VAL A 442 19.77 5.13 4.12
C VAL A 442 20.01 6.36 3.23
N GLU A 443 20.09 6.19 1.91
CA GLU A 443 20.30 7.27 0.93
C GLU A 443 19.32 8.44 1.09
N ASN A 444 19.86 9.66 1.17
CA ASN A 444 19.04 10.87 1.13
C ASN A 444 18.55 11.11 -0.30
N ILE A 445 17.24 11.35 -0.45
CA ILE A 445 16.64 11.55 -1.76
C ILE A 445 16.47 13.04 -2.02
N GLU A 446 17.20 13.54 -3.02
CA GLU A 446 17.00 14.84 -3.62
C GLU A 446 16.40 14.66 -5.02
N LEU A 447 15.31 15.37 -5.32
CA LEU A 447 14.62 15.28 -6.61
C LEU A 447 15.02 16.46 -7.49
N LYS A 448 15.39 16.18 -8.74
CA LYS A 448 15.72 17.21 -9.74
C LYS A 448 14.50 17.62 -10.56
N PHE A 449 13.57 16.69 -10.80
CA PHE A 449 12.37 17.01 -11.56
C PHE A 449 11.20 16.09 -11.18
N ILE A 450 10.00 16.65 -11.16
CA ILE A 450 8.74 15.96 -10.97
C ILE A 450 7.87 16.21 -12.19
N ASP A 451 7.40 15.13 -12.82
CA ASP A 451 6.56 15.22 -14.01
C ASP A 451 5.09 15.54 -13.64
N THR A 452 4.59 16.67 -14.11
CA THR A 452 3.22 17.17 -13.93
C THR A 452 2.43 17.21 -15.24
N THR A 453 2.95 16.58 -16.30
CA THR A 453 2.19 16.40 -17.55
C THR A 453 0.85 15.73 -17.35
N SER A 454 -0.10 16.01 -18.23
CA SER A 454 -1.40 15.34 -18.19
C SER A 454 -1.24 13.82 -18.28
N LYS A 455 -1.81 13.11 -17.30
CA LYS A 455 -1.87 11.65 -17.27
C LYS A 455 -3.14 11.10 -17.92
N PHE A 456 -3.93 11.96 -18.54
CA PHE A 456 -5.09 11.61 -19.35
C PHE A 456 -4.69 11.71 -20.82
N GLY A 457 -4.17 10.62 -21.38
CA GLY A 457 -3.52 10.60 -22.70
C GLY A 457 -2.01 10.87 -22.60
N HIS A 458 -1.44 11.51 -23.63
CA HIS A 458 -0.02 11.82 -23.74
C HIS A 458 0.22 13.33 -23.55
N GLY A 459 0.34 13.78 -22.30
CA GLY A 459 0.62 15.18 -22.00
C GLY A 459 2.04 15.59 -22.41
N ARG A 460 2.17 16.77 -23.05
CA ARG A 460 3.47 17.33 -23.49
C ARG A 460 3.99 18.48 -22.63
N PHE A 461 3.09 19.17 -21.92
CA PHE A 461 3.40 20.39 -21.15
C PHE A 461 3.30 20.10 -19.65
N GLN A 462 4.15 20.73 -18.85
CA GLN A 462 4.16 20.60 -17.39
C GLN A 462 3.13 21.52 -16.74
N THR A 463 2.98 22.74 -17.25
CA THR A 463 2.06 23.76 -16.72
C THR A 463 1.06 24.23 -17.77
N ALA A 464 -0.06 24.81 -17.29
CA ALA A 464 -1.06 25.39 -18.18
C ALA A 464 -0.53 26.66 -18.88
N GLU A 465 0.36 27.39 -18.22
CA GLU A 465 1.03 28.58 -18.75
C GLU A 465 1.98 28.21 -19.88
N GLU A 466 2.83 27.20 -19.68
CA GLU A 466 3.71 26.65 -20.72
C GLU A 466 2.91 26.20 -21.95
N LYS A 467 1.79 25.50 -21.73
CA LYS A 467 0.89 25.10 -22.83
C LYS A 467 0.33 26.30 -23.58
N ARG A 468 -0.14 27.34 -22.88
CA ARG A 468 -0.70 28.55 -23.52
C ARG A 468 0.36 29.33 -24.29
N ALA A 469 1.56 29.47 -23.73
CA ALA A 469 2.68 30.13 -24.37
C ALA A 469 3.11 29.39 -25.65
N PHE A 470 3.15 28.06 -25.62
CA PHE A 470 3.47 27.25 -26.80
C PHE A 470 2.36 27.30 -27.86
N MET A 471 1.09 27.27 -27.44
CA MET A 471 -0.07 27.22 -28.33
C MET A 471 -0.63 28.59 -28.72
N ALA A 472 0.13 29.69 -28.55
CA ALA A 472 -0.28 31.10 -28.49
C ALA A 472 -1.23 31.66 -29.59
N PHE A 473 -1.68 30.84 -30.54
CA PHE A 473 -2.51 31.23 -31.68
C PHE A 473 -3.59 30.19 -32.06
N MET A 474 -4.22 29.51 -31.09
CA MET A 474 -5.41 28.70 -31.39
C MET A 474 -6.68 29.53 -31.25
N ARG A 475 -7.52 29.52 -32.31
CA ARG A 475 -8.85 30.12 -32.35
C ARG A 475 -9.72 29.53 -31.23
N VAL A 476 -9.76 30.21 -30.08
CA VAL A 476 -10.71 29.87 -29.01
C VAL A 476 -12.11 30.09 -29.60
N PRO A 477 -13.08 29.16 -29.48
CA PRO A 477 -14.46 29.49 -29.84
C PRO A 477 -14.88 30.69 -29.00
N SER A 478 -15.30 31.74 -29.69
CA SER A 478 -15.49 33.14 -29.24
C SER A 478 -16.60 33.35 -28.21
N VAL A 479 -16.77 32.45 -27.25
CA VAL A 479 -17.89 32.45 -26.29
C VAL A 479 -17.43 32.84 -24.86
N ALA A 480 -16.12 32.88 -24.58
CA ALA A 480 -15.62 33.12 -23.22
C ALA A 480 -15.24 34.58 -22.89
N MET A 481 -15.32 35.51 -23.85
CA MET A 481 -14.83 36.89 -23.68
C MET A 481 -15.90 37.92 -23.30
N SER A 482 -17.18 37.55 -23.19
CA SER A 482 -18.29 38.51 -22.93
C SER A 482 -18.82 38.56 -21.49
N CYS A 483 -18.10 38.04 -20.50
CA CYS A 483 -18.50 38.19 -19.10
C CYS A 483 -17.33 38.70 -18.25
N SER A 484 -17.18 40.03 -18.23
CA SER A 484 -16.59 40.74 -17.09
C SER A 484 -17.68 41.57 -16.41
N PRO A 485 -17.72 41.64 -15.07
CA PRO A 485 -18.74 42.38 -14.35
C PRO A 485 -18.40 43.87 -14.37
N ALA A 486 -19.11 44.64 -15.20
CA ALA A 486 -19.03 46.10 -15.15
C ALA A 486 -19.67 46.62 -13.86
N ALA A 487 -19.00 47.61 -13.27
CA ALA A 487 -19.26 48.24 -12.00
C ALA A 487 -20.72 48.70 -11.82
N ARG A 488 -21.28 48.41 -10.65
CA ARG A 488 -22.56 48.96 -10.21
C ARG A 488 -22.28 50.31 -9.54
N SER A 489 -22.34 51.40 -10.32
CA SER A 489 -22.32 52.77 -9.78
C SER A 489 -23.72 53.16 -9.29
N THR A 490 -23.72 53.80 -8.14
CA THR A 490 -24.83 54.40 -7.40
C THR A 490 -25.55 55.48 -8.21
N HIS A 491 -26.88 55.41 -8.29
CA HIS A 491 -27.73 56.60 -8.33
C HIS A 491 -29.04 56.34 -7.57
N THR A 492 -29.34 57.27 -6.68
CA THR A 492 -30.49 57.34 -5.78
C THR A 492 -31.66 58.11 -6.40
N HIS A 493 -32.86 57.52 -6.27
CA HIS A 493 -34.21 58.13 -6.11
C HIS A 493 -34.92 58.87 -7.27
N PRO A 494 -36.27 59.07 -7.24
CA PRO A 494 -37.33 58.36 -6.48
C PRO A 494 -38.67 58.09 -7.24
N HIS A 495 -39.57 57.35 -6.55
CA HIS A 495 -41.04 57.30 -6.60
C HIS A 495 -41.84 56.98 -7.88
N GLY A 496 -42.66 55.93 -7.78
CA GLY A 496 -43.84 55.69 -8.62
C GLY A 496 -44.59 54.44 -8.18
N ARG A 497 -45.65 54.59 -7.37
CA ARG A 497 -46.60 53.52 -7.01
C ARG A 497 -47.39 53.13 -8.27
N HIS A 498 -47.45 51.86 -8.63
CA HIS A 498 -48.67 51.25 -9.18
C HIS A 498 -48.70 49.75 -8.88
N SER A 499 -49.71 49.36 -8.10
CA SER A 499 -50.21 48.01 -7.91
C SER A 499 -50.65 47.37 -9.23
N LEU A 500 -50.43 46.07 -9.43
CA LEU A 500 -51.34 45.15 -10.13
C LEU A 500 -50.87 43.67 -9.99
N ARG A 501 -51.68 42.92 -9.23
CA ARG A 501 -52.01 41.46 -9.17
C ARG A 501 -50.97 40.37 -9.55
N PRO A 502 -50.86 39.29 -8.75
CA PRO A 502 -50.01 38.13 -9.04
C PRO A 502 -50.64 37.16 -10.04
N PHE A 503 -49.85 36.79 -11.05
CA PHE A 503 -50.11 35.68 -11.99
C PHE A 503 -49.93 34.33 -11.28
N THR A 504 -50.92 33.46 -11.40
CA THR A 504 -50.87 32.05 -11.00
C THR A 504 -50.07 31.22 -12.02
N PRO A 505 -49.23 30.25 -11.59
CA PRO A 505 -48.58 29.34 -12.52
C PRO A 505 -49.49 28.15 -12.86
N THR A 506 -49.77 27.99 -14.14
CA THR A 506 -50.47 26.86 -14.75
C THR A 506 -49.64 25.57 -14.63
N ALA A 507 -50.35 24.50 -14.27
CA ALA A 507 -49.84 23.15 -14.08
C ALA A 507 -49.38 22.51 -15.41
N TRP A 508 -48.23 21.84 -15.37
CA TRP A 508 -47.78 20.91 -16.41
C TRP A 508 -48.32 19.51 -16.10
N PRO A 509 -48.86 18.76 -17.08
CA PRO A 509 -49.44 17.45 -16.83
C PRO A 509 -48.35 16.38 -16.66
N SER A 510 -48.43 15.64 -15.55
CA SER A 510 -47.63 14.44 -15.30
C SER A 510 -48.24 13.24 -16.02
N VAL A 511 -47.49 12.62 -16.92
CA VAL A 511 -47.80 11.29 -17.45
C VAL A 511 -47.44 10.25 -16.39
N ARG A 512 -48.46 9.69 -15.73
CA ARG A 512 -48.36 8.49 -14.88
C ARG A 512 -48.68 7.27 -15.74
N SER A 513 -47.72 6.37 -15.90
CA SER A 513 -47.95 5.02 -16.39
C SER A 513 -48.36 4.13 -15.21
N THR A 514 -49.61 3.72 -15.19
CA THR A 514 -50.18 2.68 -14.33
C THR A 514 -49.72 1.31 -14.84
N ILE A 515 -49.21 0.46 -13.95
CA ILE A 515 -49.11 -0.99 -14.18
C ILE A 515 -49.95 -1.61 -13.07
N ASP A 516 -51.09 -2.16 -13.47
CA ASP A 516 -52.00 -2.92 -12.64
C ASP A 516 -51.43 -4.32 -12.39
N LEU A 517 -51.42 -4.73 -11.13
CA LEU A 517 -51.34 -6.13 -10.70
C LEU A 517 -52.19 -6.27 -9.44
N GLU A 518 -53.34 -6.90 -9.59
CA GLU A 518 -54.09 -7.58 -8.53
C GLU A 518 -54.64 -8.91 -9.11
N PRO A 519 -55.05 -9.88 -8.29
CA PRO A 519 -54.64 -10.20 -6.92
C PRO A 519 -53.67 -11.39 -6.85
#